data_AF-A0A6P0T1D6-F1
#
_entry.id   AF-A0A6P0T1D6-F1
#
_cell.length_a   1.000
_cell.length_b   1.000
_cell.length_c   1.000
_cell.angle_alpha   90.00
_cell.angle_beta   90.00
_cell.angle_gamma   90.00
#
_symmetry.space_group_name_H-M   'P 1'
#
loop_
_entity.id
_entity.type
_entity.pdbx_description
1 polymer ?
#
loop_
_entity_poly.entity_id
_entity_poly.type
_entity_poly.pdbx_seq_one_letter_code
_entity_poly.pdbx_strand_id
1 'polypeptide(L)'
;MLKQIADAFEHHDYQTAARLIKKLLKQEPNNPWTQLYLGRLQEVRGKLEAAERIYRQLLKGTPVPKIMAQARQGLARLEATAKEKRREALAQATADPESNQLGVLVLKPISQEDKPKAA
;
A
#
# COMPACT_ATOMS: atom_id res chain seq x y z
N MET A 1 28.28 3.75 -3.72
CA MET A 1 27.18 2.83 -4.07
C MET A 1 25.82 3.52 -4.17
N LEU A 2 25.43 4.43 -3.26
CA LEU A 2 24.13 5.14 -3.34
C LEU A 2 23.90 5.87 -4.68
N LYS A 3 24.93 6.56 -5.21
CA LYS A 3 24.87 7.21 -6.52
C LYS A 3 24.56 6.22 -7.66
N GLN A 4 25.13 5.02 -7.64
CA GLN A 4 24.87 3.99 -8.65
C GLN A 4 23.46 3.42 -8.54
N ILE A 5 22.90 3.34 -7.33
CA ILE A 5 21.50 2.95 -7.15
C ILE A 5 20.60 4.03 -7.76
N ALA A 6 20.86 5.32 -7.47
CA ALA A 6 20.10 6.42 -8.05
C ALA A 6 20.15 6.41 -9.59
N ASP A 7 21.33 6.26 -10.16
CA ASP A 7 21.56 6.16 -11.60
C ASP A 7 20.81 4.96 -12.22
N ALA A 8 20.84 3.80 -11.56
CA ALA A 8 20.08 2.63 -12.01
C ALA A 8 18.56 2.87 -11.99
N PHE A 9 18.03 3.67 -11.05
CA PHE A 9 16.63 4.08 -11.06
C PHE A 9 16.32 5.05 -12.21
N GLU A 10 17.25 5.95 -12.55
CA GLU A 10 17.11 6.88 -13.69
C GLU A 10 17.10 6.13 -15.03
N HIS A 11 17.96 5.12 -15.19
CA HIS A 11 18.02 4.26 -16.37
C HIS A 11 16.96 3.14 -16.39
N HIS A 12 16.05 3.11 -15.41
CA HIS A 12 15.04 2.05 -15.24
C HIS A 12 15.63 0.63 -15.08
N ASP A 13 16.92 0.52 -14.75
CA ASP A 13 17.58 -0.74 -14.45
C ASP A 13 17.35 -1.15 -12.99
N TYR A 14 16.13 -1.63 -12.74
CA TYR A 14 15.73 -2.09 -11.42
C TYR A 14 16.41 -3.40 -10.99
N GLN A 15 16.96 -4.17 -11.94
CA GLN A 15 17.70 -5.40 -11.63
C GLN A 15 19.05 -5.06 -11.01
N THR A 16 19.78 -4.13 -11.63
CA THR A 16 21.05 -3.62 -11.09
C THR A 16 20.83 -2.90 -9.77
N ALA A 17 19.80 -2.06 -9.67
CA ALA A 17 19.43 -1.41 -8.41
C ALA A 17 19.18 -2.45 -7.28
N ALA A 18 18.44 -3.52 -7.55
CA ALA A 18 18.18 -4.57 -6.57
C ALA A 18 19.46 -5.28 -6.11
N ARG A 19 20.39 -5.57 -7.04
CA ARG A 19 21.69 -6.16 -6.72
C ARG A 19 22.54 -5.23 -5.82
N LEU A 20 22.58 -3.95 -6.17
CA LEU A 20 23.32 -2.94 -5.41
C LEU A 20 22.72 -2.73 -4.01
N ILE A 21 21.39 -2.62 -3.91
CA ILE A 21 20.68 -2.53 -2.62
C ILE A 21 20.98 -3.77 -1.76
N LYS A 22 20.96 -4.97 -2.34
CA LYS A 22 21.26 -6.22 -1.60
C LYS A 22 22.70 -6.26 -1.08
N LYS A 23 23.67 -5.75 -1.86
CA LYS A 23 25.05 -5.59 -1.39
C LYS A 23 25.13 -4.58 -0.25
N LEU A 24 24.46 -3.43 -0.41
CA LEU A 24 24.45 -2.38 0.60
C LEU A 24 23.82 -2.85 1.92
N LEU A 25 22.75 -3.64 1.84
CA LEU A 25 22.06 -4.20 3.00
C LEU A 25 22.91 -5.24 3.74
N LYS A 26 23.84 -5.92 3.06
CA LYS A 26 24.83 -6.80 3.70
C LYS A 26 25.94 -6.04 4.40
N GLN A 27 26.37 -4.91 3.84
CA GLN A 27 27.43 -4.09 4.43
C GLN A 27 26.90 -3.23 5.57
N GLU A 28 25.74 -2.60 5.36
CA GLU A 28 25.11 -1.66 6.28
C GLU A 28 23.61 -1.96 6.41
N PRO A 29 23.22 -3.00 7.15
CA PRO A 29 21.82 -3.37 7.33
C PRO A 29 20.99 -2.30 8.06
N ASN A 30 21.65 -1.44 8.84
CA ASN A 30 21.01 -0.39 9.63
C ASN A 30 21.01 0.99 8.94
N ASN A 31 21.44 1.07 7.67
CA ASN A 31 21.51 2.34 6.96
C ASN A 31 20.11 2.74 6.42
N PRO A 32 19.54 3.88 6.86
CA PRO A 32 18.21 4.30 6.46
C PRO A 32 18.11 4.62 4.95
N TRP A 33 19.21 4.98 4.29
CA TRP A 33 19.22 5.16 2.83
C TRP A 33 18.93 3.85 2.10
N THR A 34 19.52 2.74 2.56
CA THR A 34 19.29 1.43 1.95
C THR A 34 17.82 1.03 2.04
N GLN A 35 17.19 1.28 3.19
CA GLN A 35 15.76 1.03 3.37
C GLN A 35 14.90 1.93 2.48
N LEU A 36 15.25 3.20 2.29
CA LEU A 36 14.54 4.10 1.39
C LEU A 36 14.55 3.57 -0.06
N TYR A 37 15.73 3.17 -0.55
CA TYR A 37 15.86 2.59 -1.90
C TYR A 37 15.16 1.24 -2.03
N LEU A 38 15.11 0.43 -0.96
CA LEU A 38 14.31 -0.79 -0.92
C LEU A 38 12.82 -0.48 -1.06
N GLY A 39 12.30 0.54 -0.34
CA GLY A 39 10.91 0.99 -0.47
C GLY A 39 10.59 1.42 -1.91
N ARG A 40 11.46 2.22 -2.52
CA ARG A 40 11.36 2.64 -3.93
C ARG A 40 11.36 1.44 -4.90
N LEU A 41 12.18 0.43 -4.63
CA LEU A 41 12.23 -0.78 -5.45
C LEU A 41 10.92 -1.58 -5.35
N GLN A 42 10.32 -1.66 -4.15
CA GLN A 42 9.03 -2.31 -3.97
C GLN A 42 7.90 -1.56 -4.67
N GLU A 43 7.94 -0.23 -4.66
CA GLU A 43 7.00 0.64 -5.38
C GLU A 43 7.00 0.33 -6.88
N VAL A 44 8.19 0.32 -7.50
CA VAL A 44 8.34 -0.03 -8.93
C VAL A 44 7.90 -1.47 -9.23
N ARG A 45 8.11 -2.40 -8.29
CA ARG A 45 7.67 -3.80 -8.42
C ARG A 45 6.15 -3.99 -8.24
N GLY A 46 5.40 -2.92 -7.99
CA GLY A 46 3.96 -2.96 -7.73
C GLY A 46 3.59 -3.47 -6.34
N LYS A 47 4.56 -3.70 -5.45
CA LYS A 47 4.33 -4.15 -4.07
C LYS A 47 4.10 -2.94 -3.15
N LEU A 48 2.99 -2.25 -3.39
CA LEU A 48 2.64 -0.98 -2.74
C LEU A 48 2.56 -1.11 -1.21
N GLU A 49 1.98 -2.20 -0.69
CA GLU A 49 1.88 -2.44 0.77
C GLU A 49 3.26 -2.61 1.44
N ALA A 50 4.17 -3.32 0.78
CA ALA A 50 5.53 -3.50 1.28
C ALA A 50 6.30 -2.17 1.27
N ALA A 51 6.15 -1.38 0.20
CA ALA A 51 6.74 -0.04 0.11
C ALA A 51 6.22 0.89 1.21
N GLU A 52 4.91 0.90 1.44
CA GLU A 52 4.28 1.71 2.49
C GLU A 52 4.87 1.39 3.88
N ARG A 53 4.97 0.10 4.24
CA ARG A 53 5.51 -0.31 5.54
C ARG A 53 6.92 0.20 5.76
N ILE A 54 7.76 0.13 4.72
CA ILE A 54 9.14 0.62 4.76
C ILE A 54 9.18 2.13 4.94
N TYR A 55 8.40 2.90 4.17
CA TYR A 55 8.34 4.36 4.32
C TYR A 55 7.84 4.77 5.71
N ARG A 56 6.83 4.09 6.26
CA ARG A 56 6.34 4.35 7.63
C ARG A 56 7.39 4.04 8.69
N GLN A 57 8.17 2.97 8.54
CA GLN A 57 9.28 2.68 9.45
C GLN A 57 10.36 3.77 9.39
N LEU A 58 10.72 4.22 8.19
CA LEU A 58 11.70 5.29 8.01
C LEU A 58 11.28 6.59 8.69
N LEU A 59 10.00 6.94 8.60
CA LEU A 59 9.45 8.14 9.24
C LEU A 59 9.42 8.07 10.77
N LYS A 60 9.35 6.85 11.35
CA LYS A 60 9.37 6.65 12.79
C LYS A 60 10.78 6.57 13.38
N GLY A 61 11.71 5.96 12.65
CA GLY A 61 13.04 5.60 13.18
C GLY A 61 14.19 6.50 12.73
N THR A 62 14.00 7.37 11.73
CA THR A 62 15.12 8.11 11.11
C THR A 62 14.97 9.63 11.24
N PRO A 63 15.84 10.31 12.01
CA PRO A 63 15.84 11.77 12.12
C PRO A 63 16.62 12.46 10.98
N VAL A 64 16.54 11.92 9.76
CA VAL A 64 17.22 12.51 8.59
C VAL A 64 16.17 13.20 7.72
N PRO A 65 16.12 14.54 7.68
CA PRO A 65 15.04 15.28 7.03
C PRO A 65 14.92 14.97 5.53
N LYS A 66 16.06 14.74 4.85
CA LYS A 66 16.09 14.38 3.43
C LYS A 66 15.43 13.02 3.16
N ILE A 67 15.69 12.03 4.00
CA ILE A 67 15.08 10.69 3.90
C ILE A 67 13.60 10.77 4.24
N MET A 68 13.23 11.50 5.29
CA MET A 68 11.82 11.70 5.66
C MET A 68 11.03 12.38 4.54
N ALA A 69 11.61 13.41 3.91
CA ALA A 69 10.97 14.08 2.77
C ALA A 69 10.74 13.11 1.61
N GLN A 70 11.73 12.29 1.25
CA GLN A 70 11.60 11.30 0.18
C GLN A 70 10.61 10.17 0.54
N ALA A 71 10.61 9.70 1.79
CA ALA A 71 9.68 8.69 2.27
C ALA A 71 8.24 9.20 2.28
N ARG A 72 8.00 10.46 2.70
CA ARG A 72 6.68 11.11 2.61
C ARG A 72 6.21 11.25 1.17
N GLN A 73 7.10 11.64 0.26
CA GLN A 73 6.76 11.73 -1.17
C GLN A 73 6.38 10.37 -1.75
N GLY A 74 7.13 9.31 -1.43
CA GLY A 74 6.79 7.94 -1.83
C GLY A 74 5.43 7.52 -1.28
N LEU A 75 5.21 7.72 0.02
CA LEU A 75 3.94 7.38 0.68
C LEU A 75 2.74 8.12 0.07
N ALA A 76 2.87 9.43 -0.19
CA ALA A 76 1.80 10.22 -0.80
C ALA A 76 1.40 9.70 -2.19
N ARG A 77 2.36 9.21 -2.99
CA ARG A 77 2.08 8.60 -4.30
C ARG A 77 1.34 7.27 -4.16
N LEU A 78 1.74 6.45 -3.19
CA LEU A 78 1.06 5.18 -2.89
C LEU A 78 -0.38 5.43 -2.45
N GLU A 79 -0.60 6.36 -1.52
CA GLU A 79 -1.92 6.72 -1.02
C GLU A 79 -2.81 7.29 -2.14
N ALA A 80 -2.28 8.14 -3.01
CA ALA A 80 -3.02 8.65 -4.17
C ALA A 80 -3.47 7.52 -5.10
N THR A 81 -2.56 6.58 -5.40
CA THR A 81 -2.85 5.43 -6.26
C THR A 81 -3.88 4.49 -5.62
N ALA A 82 -3.77 4.24 -4.32
CA ALA A 82 -4.71 3.41 -3.58
C ALA A 82 -6.09 4.06 -3.48
N LYS A 83 -6.14 5.38 -3.30
CA LYS A 83 -7.39 6.16 -3.25
C LYS A 83 -8.10 6.15 -4.60
N GLU A 84 -7.37 6.29 -5.70
CA GLU A 84 -7.94 6.21 -7.05
C GLU A 84 -8.55 4.83 -7.31
N LYS A 85 -7.77 3.75 -7.09
CA LYS A 85 -8.28 2.38 -7.23
C LYS A 85 -9.52 2.12 -6.39
N ARG A 86 -9.55 2.65 -5.16
CA ARG A 86 -10.71 2.52 -4.28
C ARG A 86 -11.92 3.28 -4.81
N ARG A 87 -11.72 4.47 -5.36
CA ARG A 87 -12.78 5.28 -5.97
C ARG A 87 -13.34 4.60 -7.22
N GLU A 88 -12.47 4.06 -8.07
CA GLU A 88 -12.86 3.29 -9.26
C GLU A 88 -13.66 2.03 -8.90
N ALA A 89 -13.20 1.27 -7.89
CA ALA A 89 -13.92 0.08 -7.41
C ALA A 89 -15.32 0.44 -6.86
N LEU A 90 -15.42 1.55 -6.12
CA LEU A 90 -16.70 2.06 -5.64
C LEU A 90 -17.60 2.51 -6.80
N ALA A 91 -17.05 3.22 -7.78
CA ALA A 91 -17.79 3.67 -8.96
C ALA A 91 -18.36 2.50 -9.76
N GLN A 92 -17.56 1.44 -9.99
CA GLN A 92 -18.01 0.21 -10.64
C GLN A 92 -19.11 -0.49 -9.83
N ALA A 93 -18.94 -0.62 -8.51
CA ALA A 93 -19.96 -1.24 -7.65
C ALA A 93 -21.28 -0.44 -7.59
N THR A 94 -21.22 0.90 -7.68
CA THR A 94 -22.42 1.74 -7.76
C THR A 94 -23.01 1.86 -9.16
N ALA A 95 -22.24 1.55 -10.21
CA ALA A 95 -22.66 1.60 -11.60
C ALA A 95 -23.29 0.27 -12.06
N ASP A 96 -23.21 -0.78 -11.25
CA ASP A 96 -23.84 -2.07 -11.51
C ASP A 96 -25.36 -1.96 -11.28
N PRO A 97 -26.20 -2.01 -12.34
CA PRO A 97 -27.65 -1.84 -12.22
C PRO A 97 -28.34 -3.02 -11.53
N GLU A 98 -27.68 -4.17 -11.32
CA GLU A 98 -28.20 -5.29 -10.55
C GLU A 98 -28.11 -5.07 -9.03
N SER A 99 -27.23 -4.18 -8.55
CA SER A 99 -27.14 -3.86 -7.12
C SER A 99 -28.24 -2.91 -6.63
N ASN A 100 -29.25 -2.61 -7.46
CA ASN A 100 -30.43 -1.85 -7.10
C ASN A 100 -31.57 -2.73 -6.53
N GLN A 101 -31.32 -4.00 -6.22
CA GLN A 101 -32.18 -4.73 -5.29
C GLN A 101 -31.95 -4.16 -3.89
N LEU A 102 -32.59 -3.02 -3.62
CA LEU A 102 -32.96 -2.59 -2.27
C LEU A 102 -33.63 -3.78 -1.59
N GLY A 103 -32.85 -4.54 -0.82
CA GLY A 103 -33.35 -5.58 0.05
C GLY A 103 -34.21 -4.94 1.12
N VAL A 104 -35.50 -4.75 0.83
CA VAL A 104 -36.48 -4.31 1.82
C VAL A 104 -36.63 -5.47 2.82
N LEU A 105 -36.06 -5.30 4.00
CA LEU A 105 -36.26 -6.23 5.12
C LEU A 105 -37.67 -6.01 5.67
N VAL A 106 -38.66 -6.70 5.10
CA VAL A 106 -40.03 -6.69 5.63
C VAL A 106 -40.07 -7.63 6.82
N LEU A 107 -39.97 -7.07 8.04
CA LEU A 107 -40.29 -7.80 9.26
C LEU A 107 -41.80 -8.06 9.29
N LYS A 108 -42.23 -9.24 8.83
CA LYS A 108 -43.58 -9.72 9.09
C LYS A 108 -43.68 -10.11 10.57
N PRO A 109 -44.60 -9.55 11.35
CA PRO A 109 -44.87 -10.08 12.68
C PRO A 109 -45.38 -11.51 12.51
N ILE A 110 -44.67 -12.46 13.11
CA ILE A 110 -45.16 -13.84 13.24
C ILE A 110 -46.39 -13.81 14.16
N SER A 111 -47.50 -14.40 13.71
CA SER A 111 -48.64 -14.68 14.58
C SER A 111 -48.19 -15.59 15.72
N GLN A 112 -48.77 -15.42 16.91
CA GLN A 112 -48.33 -16.11 18.14
C GLN A 112 -48.35 -17.64 18.07
N GLU A 113 -48.97 -18.21 17.03
CA GLU A 113 -49.12 -19.64 16.78
C GLU A 113 -47.81 -20.31 16.33
N ASP A 114 -46.85 -19.55 15.77
CA ASP A 114 -45.56 -20.04 15.28
C ASP A 114 -44.39 -19.80 16.25
N LYS A 115 -44.66 -19.45 17.51
CA LYS A 115 -43.60 -19.41 18.53
C LYS A 115 -43.25 -20.84 18.93
N PRO A 116 -42.02 -21.33 18.68
CA PRO A 116 -41.61 -22.61 19.25
C PRO A 116 -41.67 -22.48 20.77
N LYS A 117 -42.47 -23.33 21.43
CA LYS A 117 -42.48 -23.46 22.88
C LYS A 117 -41.04 -23.76 23.32
N ALA A 118 -40.43 -22.81 24.02
CA ALA A 118 -39.23 -23.06 24.79
C ALA A 118 -39.57 -24.14 25.83
N ALA A 119 -38.85 -25.25 25.77
CA ALA A 119 -38.88 -26.31 26.77
C ALA A 119 -38.17 -25.86 28.05
#